data_AF-A0A359M564-F1
#
_entry.id   AF-A0A359M564-F1
#
_cell.length_a   1.000
_cell.length_b   1.000
_cell.length_c   1.000
_cell.angle_alpha   90.00
_cell.angle_beta   90.00
_cell.angle_gamma   90.00
#
_symmetry.space_group_name_H-M   'P 1'
#
loop_
_entity.id
_entity.type
_entity.pdbx_description
1 polymer ?
#
loop_
_entity_poly.entity_id
_entity_poly.type
_entity_poly.pdbx_seq_one_letter_code
_entity_poly.pdbx_strand_id
1 'polypeptide(L)' 'ESKQEIDLFVDAMISIAKEIGADPEFVLKAPHSTRVSRVDETTAARKPVLRWRRESAAGKAAD' A
#
# COMPACT_ATOMS: atom_id res chain seq x y z
N GLU A 1 -18.81 9.72 16.10
CA GLU A 1 -17.74 9.16 16.93
C GLU A 1 -18.14 9.22 18.39
N SER A 2 -18.08 8.08 19.07
CA SER A 2 -18.22 7.90 20.51
C SER A 2 -16.89 8.13 21.21
N LYS A 3 -16.90 8.31 22.54
CA LYS A 3 -15.67 8.40 23.34
C LYS A 3 -14.77 7.16 23.11
N GLN A 4 -15.37 5.98 23.03
CA GLN A 4 -14.67 4.71 22.86
C GLN A 4 -13.93 4.63 21.51
N GLU A 5 -14.56 5.10 20.43
CA GLU A 5 -13.91 5.13 19.10
C GLU A 5 -12.72 6.07 19.09
N ILE A 6 -12.83 7.23 19.75
CA ILE A 6 -11.73 8.19 19.87
C ILE A 6 -10.59 7.62 20.72
N ASP A 7 -10.90 6.97 21.84
CA ASP A 7 -9.89 6.33 22.70
C ASP A 7 -9.11 5.26 21.91
N LEU A 8 -9.81 4.41 21.13
CA LEU A 8 -9.19 3.39 20.29
C LEU A 8 -8.27 4.00 19.21
N PHE A 9 -8.69 5.12 18.61
CA PHE A 9 -7.86 5.82 17.63
C PHE A 9 -6.60 6.40 18.27
N VAL A 10 -6.71 6.99 19.47
CA VAL A 10 -5.57 7.52 20.23
C VAL A 10 -4.58 6.41 20.58
N ASP A 11 -5.08 5.26 21.05
CA ASP A 11 -4.26 4.11 21.38
C ASP A 11 -3.49 3.58 20.15
N ALA A 12 -4.15 3.55 18.98
CA ALA A 12 -3.50 3.19 17.72
C ALA A 12 -2.36 4.15 17.36
N MET A 13 -2.56 5.47 17.52
CA MET A 13 -1.53 6.47 17.26
C MET A 13 -0.33 6.33 18.22
N ILE A 14 -0.58 6.00 19.49
CA ILE A 14 0.48 5.73 20.47
C ILE A 14 1.25 4.47 20.09
N SER A 15 0.58 3.42 19.59
CA SER A 15 1.26 2.21 19.08
C SER A 15 2.20 2.54 17.92
N ILE A 16 1.71 3.29 16.93
CA ILE A 16 2.52 3.71 15.78
C ILE A 16 3.75 4.51 16.24
N ALA A 17 3.60 5.41 17.20
CA ALA A 17 4.74 6.18 17.73
C ALA A 17 5.81 5.28 18.37
N LYS A 18 5.41 4.23 19.09
CA LYS A 18 6.32 3.24 19.66
C LYS A 18 7.00 2.41 18.56
N GLU A 19 6.25 1.99 17.55
CA GLU A 19 6.76 1.24 16.40
C GLU A 19 7.81 2.04 15.64
N ILE A 20 7.59 3.34 15.41
CA ILE A 20 8.60 4.23 14.80
C ILE A 20 9.89 4.26 15.63
N GLY A 21 9.79 4.27 16.96
CA GLY A 21 10.96 4.26 17.84
C GLY A 21 11.76 2.96 17.80
N ALA A 22 11.12 1.83 17.49
CA ALA A 22 11.74 0.51 17.47
C ALA A 22 12.19 0.07 16.07
N ASP A 23 11.34 0.26 15.06
CA ASP A 23 11.58 -0.09 13.65
C ASP A 23 10.82 0.90 12.72
N PRO A 24 11.46 2.01 12.31
CA PRO A 24 10.86 2.96 11.37
C PRO A 24 10.46 2.33 10.03
N GLU A 25 11.20 1.33 9.55
CA GLU A 25 10.99 0.72 8.23
C GLU A 25 9.66 -0.03 8.17
N PHE A 26 9.22 -0.62 9.28
CA PHE A 26 7.94 -1.28 9.40
C PHE A 26 6.77 -0.32 9.08
N VAL A 27 6.81 0.89 9.63
CA VAL A 27 5.76 1.90 9.42
C VAL A 27 5.83 2.49 8.02
N LEU A 28 7.03 2.75 7.49
CA LEU A 28 7.21 3.31 6.15
C LEU A 28 6.74 2.37 5.02
N LYS A 29 6.84 1.06 5.24
CA LYS A 29 6.42 0.01 4.29
C LYS A 29 4.96 -0.40 4.43
N ALA A 30 4.23 0.13 5.40
CA ALA A 30 2.79 -0.10 5.52
C ALA A 30 2.06 0.33 4.22
N PRO A 31 0.92 -0.31 3.87
CA PRO A 31 0.20 -1.36 4.62
C PRO A 31 0.70 -2.80 4.37
N HIS A 32 0.52 -3.68 5.37
CA HIS A 32 1.04 -5.07 5.33
C HIS A 32 -0.03 -6.15 5.10
N SER A 33 -1.29 -5.89 5.47
CA SER A 33 -2.38 -6.87 5.43
C SER A 33 -3.46 -6.55 4.41
N THR A 34 -3.39 -5.39 3.77
CA THR A 34 -4.34 -5.01 2.72
C THR A 34 -4.08 -5.85 1.47
N ARG A 35 -5.14 -6.07 0.68
CA ARG A 35 -5.06 -6.85 -0.58
C ARG A 35 -3.98 -6.33 -1.55
N VAL A 36 -3.71 -5.03 -1.52
CA VAL A 36 -2.72 -4.36 -2.37
C VAL A 36 -1.76 -3.61 -1.45
N SER A 37 -0.47 -3.63 -1.81
CA SER A 37 0.58 -2.89 -1.12
C SER A 37 0.62 -1.41 -1.56
N ARG A 38 1.56 -0.65 -1.00
CA ARG A 38 1.82 0.74 -1.41
C ARG A 38 2.15 0.81 -2.91
N VAL A 39 1.41 1.62 -3.64
CA VAL A 39 1.54 1.77 -5.09
C VAL A 39 2.70 2.70 -5.43
N ASP A 40 3.44 2.39 -6.50
CA ASP A 40 4.45 3.30 -7.06
C ASP A 40 3.78 4.40 -7.88
N GLU A 41 3.36 5.47 -7.18
CA GLU A 41 2.72 6.65 -7.76
C GLU A 41 3.62 7.37 -8.77
N THR A 42 4.94 7.36 -8.55
CA THR A 42 5.88 8.06 -9.44
C THR A 42 5.93 7.39 -10.80
N THR A 43 6.06 6.07 -10.82
CA THR A 43 6.04 5.31 -12.07
C THR A 43 4.66 5.37 -12.71
N ALA A 44 3.58 5.28 -11.93
CA ALA A 44 2.22 5.39 -12.46
C ALA A 44 1.97 6.74 -13.16
N ALA A 45 2.47 7.84 -12.61
CA ALA A 45 2.36 9.16 -13.21
C ALA A 45 3.23 9.33 -14.47
N ARG A 46 4.45 8.77 -14.48
CA ARG A 46 5.39 8.90 -15.62
C ARG A 46 5.13 7.92 -16.76
N LYS A 47 4.55 6.75 -16.46
CA LYS A 47 4.27 5.67 -17.42
C LYS A 47 2.85 5.12 -17.21
N PRO A 48 1.81 5.92 -17.45
CA PRO A 48 0.45 5.53 -17.09
C PRO A 48 -0.11 4.42 -17.99
N VAL A 49 -0.69 3.38 -17.38
CA VAL A 49 -1.49 2.36 -18.07
C VAL A 49 -2.96 2.75 -17.98
N LEU A 50 -3.44 3.47 -18.99
CA LEU A 50 -4.77 4.12 -18.98
C LEU A 50 -5.92 3.22 -19.42
N ARG A 51 -5.63 2.07 -20.02
CA ARG A 51 -6.63 1.09 -20.42
C ARG A 51 -6.18 -0.28 -20.03
N TRP A 52 -7.15 -1.11 -19.66
CA TRP A 52 -6.91 -2.53 -19.51
C TRP A 52 -6.61 -3.16 -20.87
N ARG A 53 -5.61 -4.05 -20.90
CA ARG A 53 -5.32 -4.90 -22.05
C ARG A 53 -5.42 -6.34 -21.55
N ARG A 54 -6.27 -7.15 -22.18
CA ARG A 54 -6.12 -8.61 -22.09
C ARG A 54 -4.73 -8.92 -22.61
N GLU A 55 -3.98 -9.70 -21.86
CA GLU A 55 -2.76 -10.30 -22.38
C GLU A 55 -3.18 -11.11 -23.61
N SER A 56 -2.87 -10.56 -24.79
CA SER A 56 -3.10 -11.24 -26.05
C SER A 56 -2.22 -12.49 -26.04
N ALA A 57 -2.81 -13.65 -26.32
CA ALA A 57 -2.10 -14.92 -26.56
C ALA A 57 -1.24 -14.84 -27.84
N ALA A 58 -0.29 -13.90 -27.88
CA ALA A 58 0.58 -13.60 -29.00
C ALA A 58 2.00 -13.41 -28.44
N GLY A 59 2.56 -14.53 -27.97
CA GLY A 59 3.90 -14.58 -27.40
C GLY A 59 4.48 -15.99 -27.31
N LYS A 60 4.04 -16.92 -28.18
CA LYS A 60 4.69 -18.22 -28.47
C LYS A 60 4.24 -18.76 -29.84
N ALA A 61 4.57 -18.06 -30.92
CA ALA A 61 4.57 -18.63 -32.28
C ALA A 61 5.31 -17.67 -33.24
N ALA A 62 6.63 -17.78 -33.28
CA ALA A 62 7.50 -17.43 -34.40
C ALA A 62 8.90 -17.92 -34.03
N ASP A 63 9.10 -19.23 -34.22
CA ASP A 63 10.32 -19.76 -34.82
C ASP A 63 10.20 -19.51 -36.34
#